data_AF-A0A4R5KDZ8-F1
#
_entry.id   AF-A0A4R5KDZ8-F1
#
_cell.length_a   1.000
_cell.length_b   1.000
_cell.length_c   1.000
_cell.angle_alpha   90.00
_cell.angle_beta   90.00
_cell.angle_gamma   90.00
#
_symmetry.space_group_name_H-M   'P 1'
#
loop_
_entity.id
_entity.type
_entity.pdbx_description
1 polymer ?
#
loop_
_entity_poly.entity_id
_entity_poly.type
_entity_poly.pdbx_seq_one_letter_code
_entity_poly.pdbx_strand_id
1 'polypeptide(L)'
;MTALVVISYIVNAAVFAYAVTRPGSAWLAADRNRSFWLVLLAILGFMGVLGIAADVAFLVGVLPRMHAAAGPPPSQDPNVRANPFTKN
;
A
#
# COMPACT_ATOMS: atom_id res chain seq x y z
N MET A 1 -7.92 19.89 -22.52
CA MET A 1 -7.20 18.88 -21.72
C MET A 1 -5.91 18.53 -22.45
N THR A 2 -4.75 18.70 -21.83
CA THR A 2 -3.46 18.30 -22.43
C THR A 2 -3.21 16.81 -22.19
N ALA A 3 -2.48 16.14 -23.08
CA ALA A 3 -2.18 14.70 -22.97
C ALA A 3 -1.53 14.34 -21.62
N LEU A 4 -0.68 15.22 -21.09
CA LEU A 4 -0.01 15.04 -19.80
C LEU A 4 -1.01 14.97 -18.62
N VAL A 5 -2.06 15.79 -18.65
CA VAL A 5 -3.10 15.79 -17.62
C VAL A 5 -3.97 14.53 -17.70
N VAL A 6 -4.23 14.03 -18.91
CA VAL A 6 -4.93 12.75 -19.09
C VAL A 6 -4.11 11.59 -18.52
N ILE A 7 -2.81 11.56 -18.83
CA ILE A 7 -1.89 10.53 -18.32
C ILE A 7 -1.83 10.58 -16.78
N SER A 8 -1.75 11.76 -16.17
CA SER A 8 -1.72 11.87 -14.71
C SER A 8 -2.98 11.29 -14.06
N TYR A 9 -4.16 11.52 -14.65
CA TYR A 9 -5.39 10.93 -14.13
C TYR A 9 -5.43 9.40 -14.25
N ILE A 10 -4.93 8.86 -15.36
CA ILE A 10 -4.86 7.40 -15.55
C ILE A 10 -3.93 6.77 -14.51
N VAL A 11 -2.75 7.37 -14.27
CA VAL A 11 -1.78 6.89 -13.28
C VAL A 11 -2.39 6.95 -11.88
N ASN A 12 -2.98 8.08 -11.50
CA ASN A 12 -3.59 8.23 -10.19
C ASN A 12 -4.74 7.24 -9.97
N ALA A 13 -5.61 7.04 -10.96
CA ALA A 13 -6.69 6.06 -10.89
C ALA A 13 -6.16 4.63 -10.68
N ALA A 14 -5.07 4.27 -11.35
CA ALA A 14 -4.42 2.97 -11.17
C ALA A 14 -3.82 2.81 -9.76
N VAL A 15 -3.12 3.83 -9.26
CA VAL A 15 -2.54 3.83 -7.90
C VAL A 15 -3.64 3.76 -6.84
N PHE A 16 -4.71 4.54 -7.01
CA PHE A 16 -5.85 4.54 -6.11
C PHE A 16 -6.55 3.17 -6.07
N ALA A 17 -6.87 2.60 -7.24
CA ALA A 17 -7.48 1.28 -7.33
C ALA A 17 -6.61 0.21 -6.65
N TYR A 18 -5.30 0.27 -6.87
CA TYR A 18 -4.36 -0.62 -6.20
C TYR A 18 -4.30 -0.42 -4.68
N ALA A 19 -4.33 0.82 -4.20
CA ALA A 19 -4.36 1.11 -2.76
C ALA A 19 -5.65 0.56 -2.11
N VAL A 20 -6.80 0.68 -2.79
CA VAL A 20 -8.10 0.19 -2.29
C VAL A 20 -8.12 -1.32 -2.14
N THR A 21 -7.51 -2.08 -3.05
CA THR A 21 -7.49 -3.55 -3.00
C THR A 21 -6.59 -4.12 -1.90
N ARG A 22 -5.76 -3.29 -1.25
CA ARG A 22 -4.91 -3.75 -0.14
C ARG A 22 -5.73 -4.04 1.12
N PRO A 23 -5.55 -5.22 1.76
CA PRO A 23 -6.27 -5.59 2.96
C PRO A 23 -5.88 -4.68 4.13
N GLY A 24 -6.80 -4.46 5.06
CA GLY A 24 -6.56 -3.61 6.24
C GLY A 24 -5.34 -4.03 7.07
N SER A 25 -5.04 -5.32 7.12
CA SER A 25 -3.84 -5.85 7.76
C SER A 25 -2.54 -5.29 7.18
N ALA A 26 -2.45 -5.09 5.86
CA ALA A 26 -1.26 -4.51 5.22
C ALA A 26 -1.08 -3.03 5.59
N TRP A 27 -2.19 -2.29 5.74
CA TRP A 27 -2.16 -0.89 6.19
C TRP A 27 -1.71 -0.76 7.63
N LEU A 28 -2.23 -1.62 8.50
CA LEU A 28 -1.81 -1.71 9.91
C LEU A 28 -0.33 -2.09 10.04
N ALA A 29 0.11 -3.08 9.26
CA ALA A 29 1.50 -3.55 9.27
C ALA A 29 2.48 -2.47 8.80
N ALA A 30 2.05 -1.60 7.88
CA ALA A 30 2.82 -0.43 7.46
C ALA A 30 2.80 0.75 8.45
N ASP A 31 2.05 0.65 9.56
CA ASP A 31 1.76 1.75 10.49
C ASP A 31 1.20 2.99 9.76
N ARG A 32 0.21 2.75 8.89
CA ARG A 32 -0.42 3.80 8.08
C ARG A 32 -1.93 3.73 8.15
N ASN A 33 -2.55 4.89 8.35
CA ASN A 33 -4.00 5.02 8.33
C ASN A 33 -4.54 4.91 6.90
N ARG A 34 -5.25 3.81 6.60
CA ARG A 34 -5.86 3.54 5.29
C ARG A 34 -6.74 4.69 4.80
N SER A 35 -7.64 5.16 5.65
CA SER A 35 -8.62 6.18 5.27
C SER A 35 -7.93 7.49 4.91
N PHE A 36 -6.92 7.89 5.67
CA PHE A 36 -6.12 9.08 5.36
C PHE A 36 -5.50 8.99 3.96
N TRP A 37 -4.82 7.89 3.65
CA TRP A 37 -4.14 7.73 2.36
C TRP A 37 -5.08 7.62 1.18
N LEU A 38 -6.20 6.91 1.32
CA LEU A 38 -7.20 6.83 0.26
C LEU A 38 -7.84 8.19 -0.01
N VAL A 39 -8.20 8.93 1.03
CA VAL A 39 -8.75 10.29 0.89
C VAL A 39 -7.72 11.23 0.27
N LEU A 40 -6.45 11.14 0.69
CA LEU A 40 -5.36 11.94 0.13
C LEU A 40 -5.19 11.67 -1.37
N LEU A 41 -5.13 10.40 -1.78
CA LEU A 41 -5.00 10.00 -3.18
C LEU A 41 -6.21 10.43 -4.00
N ALA A 42 -7.42 10.33 -3.46
CA ALA A 42 -8.63 10.80 -4.12
C ALA A 42 -8.61 12.31 -4.33
N ILE A 43 -8.36 13.11 -3.28
CA ILE A 43 -8.41 14.57 -3.37
C ILE A 43 -7.27 15.13 -4.23
N LEU A 44 -6.02 14.77 -3.94
CA LEU A 44 -4.87 15.28 -4.69
C LEU A 44 -4.83 14.72 -6.12
N GLY A 45 -5.32 13.50 -6.31
CA GLY A 45 -5.45 12.87 -7.63
C GLY A 45 -6.27 13.68 -8.62
N PHE A 46 -7.34 14.34 -8.15
CA PHE A 46 -8.15 15.24 -8.96
C PHE A 46 -7.48 16.60 -9.25
N MET A 47 -6.34 16.92 -8.62
CA MET A 47 -5.61 18.17 -8.81
C MET A 47 -4.51 18.10 -9.90
N GLY A 48 -4.54 17.07 -10.75
CA GLY A 48 -3.63 16.91 -11.90
C GLY A 48 -2.19 16.63 -11.47
N VAL A 49 -1.26 17.56 -11.74
CA VAL A 49 0.18 17.37 -11.45
C VAL A 49 0.45 17.18 -9.95
N LEU A 50 -0.33 17.82 -9.08
CA LEU A 50 -0.23 17.62 -7.63
C LEU A 50 -0.62 16.18 -7.21
N GLY A 51 -1.46 15.51 -7.99
CA GLY A 51 -1.79 14.09 -7.79
C GLY A 51 -0.59 13.18 -7.95
N ILE A 52 0.33 13.51 -8.87
CA ILE A 52 1.57 12.73 -9.07
C ILE A 52 2.43 12.75 -7.80
N ALA A 53 2.48 13.87 -7.07
CA ALA A 53 3.22 13.93 -5.82
C ALA A 53 2.64 12.99 -4.75
N ALA A 54 1.31 12.87 -4.67
CA ALA A 54 0.65 11.92 -3.78
C ALA A 54 0.91 10.46 -4.21
N ASP A 55 0.86 10.18 -5.51
CA ASP A 55 1.16 8.86 -6.07
C ASP A 55 2.60 8.45 -5.74
N VAL A 56 3.57 9.35 -5.94
CA VAL A 56 4.98 9.12 -5.60
C VAL A 56 5.15 8.91 -4.09
N ALA A 57 4.52 9.72 -3.26
CA ALA A 57 4.57 9.57 -1.81
C ALA A 57 4.02 8.21 -1.35
N PHE A 58 2.95 7.72 -1.98
CA PHE A 58 2.41 6.40 -1.73
C PHE A 58 3.38 5.29 -2.17
N LEU A 59 3.86 5.35 -3.42
CA LEU A 59 4.72 4.31 -4.00
C LEU A 59 6.09 4.20 -3.32
N VAL A 60 6.65 5.32 -2.84
CA VAL A 60 7.98 5.34 -2.19
C VAL A 60 7.88 5.22 -0.67
N GLY A 61 6.84 5.82 -0.06
CA GLY A 61 6.73 5.92 1.39
C GLY A 61 5.85 4.85 2.04
N VAL A 62 4.82 4.38 1.36
CA VAL A 62 3.78 3.52 1.95
C VAL A 62 3.93 2.09 1.44
N LEU A 63 4.01 1.91 0.13
CA LEU A 63 4.05 0.59 -0.48
C LEU A 63 5.25 -0.28 -0.02
N PRO A 64 6.48 0.25 0.10
CA PRO A 64 7.62 -0.55 0.57
C PRO A 64 7.44 -0.99 2.02
N ARG A 65 6.79 -0.17 2.86
CA ARG A 65 6.48 -0.53 4.25
C ARG A 65 5.42 -1.62 4.33
N MET A 66 4.40 -1.58 3.47
CA MET A 66 3.41 -2.65 3.36
C MET A 66 4.04 -3.98 2.95
N HIS A 67 5.02 -3.95 2.04
CA HIS A 67 5.73 -5.16 1.62
C HIS A 67 6.73 -5.67 2.67
N ALA A 68 7.47 -4.77 3.32
CA ALA A 68 8.42 -5.14 4.37
C ALA A 68 7.71 -5.77 5.58
N ALA A 69 6.53 -5.24 5.94
CA ALA A 69 5.77 -5.74 7.07
C ALA A 69 5.01 -7.05 6.77
N ALA A 70 4.95 -7.48 5.50
CA ALA A 70 4.45 -8.81 5.16
C ALA A 70 5.41 -9.92 5.60
N GLY A 71 6.68 -9.58 5.94
CA GLY A 71 7.69 -10.49 6.45
C GLY A 71 8.06 -11.62 5.47
N PRO A 72 9.21 -12.29 5.65
CA PRO A 72 9.36 -13.63 5.11
C PRO A 72 8.30 -14.54 5.75
N PRO A 73 7.79 -15.57 5.05
CA PRO A 73 7.03 -16.63 5.71
C PRO A 73 7.81 -17.15 6.92
N PRO A 74 7.15 -17.57 8.00
CA PRO A 74 7.85 -18.08 9.18
C PRO A 74 8.87 -19.12 8.72
N SER A 75 10.13 -18.91 9.09
CA SER A 75 11.20 -19.86 8.77
C SER A 75 10.76 -21.21 9.30
N GLN A 76 10.55 -22.19 8.41
CA GLN A 76 10.59 -23.59 8.77
C GLN A 76 12.05 -23.91 9.11
N ASP A 77 12.51 -23.43 10.26
CA ASP A 77 13.75 -23.91 10.82
C ASP A 77 13.49 -25.38 11.20
N PRO A 78 14.12 -26.34 10.53
CA PRO A 78 13.91 -27.76 10.80
C PRO A 78 14.30 -28.15 12.23
N ASN A 79 14.98 -27.25 12.97
CA ASN A 79 15.36 -27.46 14.37
C ASN A 79 14.35 -26.89 15.38
N VAL A 80 13.35 -26.12 14.95
CA VAL A 80 12.29 -25.64 15.85
C VAL A 80 11.28 -26.77 16.04
N ARG A 81 11.43 -27.50 17.15
CA ARG A 81 10.45 -28.52 17.57
C ARG A 81 9.06 -27.90 17.66
N ALA A 82 8.07 -28.58 17.07
CA ALA A 82 6.67 -28.23 17.23
C ALA A 82 6.32 -28.11 18.73
N ASN A 83 5.66 -27.01 19.11
CA ASN A 83 5.28 -26.76 20.48
C ASN A 83 4.24 -27.82 20.93
N PRO A 84 4.54 -28.66 21.93
CA PRO A 84 3.62 -29.70 22.38
C PRO A 84 2.34 -29.14 23.05
N PHE A 85 2.30 -27.84 23.34
CA PHE A 85 1.17 -27.18 24.01
C PHE A 85 0.17 -26.52 23.05
N THR A 86 0.47 -26.44 21.75
CA THR A 86 -0.51 -26.04 20.72
C THR A 86 -1.21 -27.28 20.18
N LYS A 87 -2.23 -27.77 20.90
CA LYS A 87 -3.20 -28.73 20.36
C LYS A 87 -4.40 -27.94 19.81
N ASN A 88 -4.66 -28.09 18.51
CA ASN A 88 -5.96 -27.76 17.90
C ASN A 88 -7.03 -28.70 18.44
#